data_AF-A0A8D3B6A7-F1
#
_entry.id   AF-A0A8D3B6A7-F1
#
_cell.length_a   1.000
_cell.length_b   1.000
_cell.length_c   1.000
_cell.angle_alpha   90.00
_cell.angle_beta   90.00
_cell.angle_gamma   90.00
#
_symmetry.space_group_name_H-M   'P 1'
#
loop_
_entity.id
_entity.type
_entity.pdbx_description
1 polymer ?
#
loop_
_entity_poly.entity_id
_entity_poly.type
_entity_poly.pdbx_seq_one_letter_code
_entity_poly.pdbx_strand_id
1 'polypeptide(L)'
;LFCLTMGNKQTENPESKVIRPQPGMCVKTVSEPDKQKVFVNICQSNSVPHPPELSREELLELLQSEDPSGYRVPMTLGEPHTEVDNSSQGCTAYDVVINQDFFQRCQEDPLFQQFFILVSVEGLENKYNLELSRDWKVLKNRKFLGSVSEQNIRTKSRPVIQELQPQGSSAAVAKKPEFTLLVEPPAGDPEYLIAEIKLPGVPSSRSLVLDVGEDRLVLTARPSLFHLDIFHPFLVDQVNSMAQYNKSTEILTVTMPVVSS
;
A
#
# COMPACT_ATOMS: atom_id res chain seq x y z
N LEU A 1 -45.41 -2.39 42.60
CA LEU A 1 -44.25 -3.30 42.70
C LEU A 1 -44.08 -4.00 41.34
N PHE A 2 -43.43 -3.33 40.38
CA PHE A 2 -43.19 -3.88 39.04
C PHE A 2 -41.71 -4.28 38.96
N CYS A 3 -41.44 -5.57 38.81
CA CYS A 3 -40.10 -6.11 38.66
C CYS A 3 -39.75 -6.09 37.16
N LEU A 4 -38.88 -5.18 36.73
CA LEU A 4 -38.32 -5.18 35.39
C LEU A 4 -37.13 -6.15 35.35
N THR A 5 -37.32 -7.28 34.68
CA THR A 5 -36.25 -8.20 34.30
C THR A 5 -35.33 -7.53 33.28
N MET A 6 -34.08 -7.28 33.67
CA MET A 6 -33.03 -6.84 32.75
C MET A 6 -32.64 -7.98 31.81
N GLY A 7 -32.98 -7.85 30.52
CA GLY A 7 -32.43 -8.69 29.47
C GLY A 7 -30.99 -8.28 29.18
N ASN A 8 -30.03 -9.14 29.55
CA ASN A 8 -28.65 -9.03 29.11
C ASN A 8 -28.60 -9.14 27.58
N LYS A 9 -28.29 -8.04 26.90
CA LYS A 9 -27.86 -8.09 25.49
C LYS A 9 -26.45 -8.67 25.45
N GLN A 10 -26.33 -9.95 25.15
CA GLN A 10 -25.06 -10.55 24.73
C GLN A 10 -24.65 -9.89 23.41
N THR A 11 -23.64 -9.01 23.47
CA THR A 11 -22.88 -8.60 22.30
C THR A 11 -22.09 -9.81 21.81
N GLU A 12 -22.58 -10.49 20.77
CA GLU A 12 -21.80 -11.51 20.06
C GLU A 12 -20.54 -10.87 19.48
N ASN A 13 -19.42 -11.10 20.14
CA ASN A 13 -18.09 -10.77 19.67
C ASN A 13 -17.78 -11.75 18.51
N PRO A 14 -17.41 -11.30 17.30
CA PRO A 14 -17.05 -12.22 16.22
C PRO A 14 -15.90 -13.12 16.69
N GLU A 15 -16.02 -14.44 16.51
CA GLU A 15 -15.01 -15.44 16.90
C GLU A 15 -13.63 -15.09 16.29
N SER A 16 -12.79 -14.41 17.06
CA SER A 16 -11.38 -14.25 16.78
C SER A 16 -10.69 -15.57 17.05
N LYS A 17 -10.08 -16.17 16.03
CA LYS A 17 -9.26 -17.36 16.22
C LYS A 17 -7.81 -16.91 16.42
N VAL A 18 -7.26 -17.24 17.58
CA VAL A 18 -5.82 -17.15 17.81
C VAL A 18 -5.17 -18.19 16.91
N ILE A 19 -4.31 -17.74 16.01
CA ILE A 19 -3.50 -18.62 15.18
C ILE A 19 -2.03 -18.40 15.49
N ARG A 20 -1.25 -19.47 15.36
CA ARG A 20 0.20 -19.37 15.32
C ARG A 20 0.65 -19.62 13.88
N PRO A 21 1.05 -18.57 13.15
CA PRO A 21 1.55 -18.71 11.79
C PRO A 21 2.76 -19.65 11.74
N GLN A 22 2.90 -20.38 10.64
CA GLN A 22 4.10 -21.18 10.40
C GLN A 22 5.15 -20.32 9.67
N PRO A 23 6.40 -20.25 10.16
CA PRO A 23 7.49 -19.58 9.45
C PRO A 23 7.75 -20.10 8.04
N GLY A 24 7.85 -19.20 7.08
CA GLY A 24 8.12 -19.51 5.68
C GLY A 24 9.49 -19.04 5.23
N MET A 25 9.65 -17.74 5.03
CA MET A 25 10.90 -17.09 4.62
C MET A 25 11.12 -15.75 5.33
N CYS A 26 12.37 -15.34 5.47
CA CYS A 26 12.73 -14.06 6.06
C CYS A 26 13.42 -13.20 5.01
N VAL A 27 12.86 -12.02 4.74
CA VAL A 27 13.38 -11.04 3.79
C VAL A 27 14.08 -9.94 4.56
N LYS A 28 15.31 -9.63 4.18
CA LYS A 28 16.08 -8.50 4.72
C LYS A 28 16.05 -7.35 3.72
N THR A 29 15.65 -6.17 4.17
CA THR A 29 15.76 -4.90 3.44
C THR A 29 16.29 -3.82 4.39
N VAL A 30 16.29 -2.56 3.93
CA VAL A 30 16.60 -1.38 4.75
C VAL A 30 15.50 -0.35 4.61
N SER A 31 15.28 0.45 5.64
CA SER A 31 14.44 1.64 5.56
C SER A 31 15.18 2.80 4.89
N GLU A 32 14.40 3.72 4.33
CA GLU A 32 14.87 4.93 3.68
C GLU A 32 14.26 6.15 4.41
N PRO A 33 15.02 7.23 4.65
CA PRO A 33 16.43 7.47 4.26
C PRO A 33 17.47 7.02 5.30
N ASP A 34 17.03 6.56 6.48
CA ASP A 34 17.87 6.30 7.67
C ASP A 34 18.73 5.02 7.59
N LYS A 35 18.53 4.21 6.55
CA LYS A 35 19.28 2.98 6.24
C LYS A 35 19.26 1.96 7.39
N GLN A 36 18.22 1.93 8.22
CA GLN A 36 18.10 0.95 9.29
C GLN A 36 17.68 -0.42 8.74
N LYS A 37 18.18 -1.49 9.35
CA LYS A 37 17.85 -2.86 8.93
C LYS A 37 16.40 -3.18 9.26
N VAL A 38 15.67 -3.65 8.25
CA VAL A 38 14.29 -4.11 8.39
C VAL A 38 14.20 -5.56 7.91
N PHE A 39 13.50 -6.39 8.68
CA PHE A 39 13.23 -7.77 8.34
C PHE A 39 11.73 -7.99 8.15
N VAL A 40 11.35 -8.73 7.12
CA VAL A 40 9.96 -9.11 6.84
C VAL A 40 9.89 -10.64 6.90
N ASN A 41 9.25 -11.15 7.92
CA ASN A 41 8.98 -12.56 8.13
C ASN A 41 7.71 -12.95 7.39
N ILE A 42 7.84 -13.63 6.26
CA ILE A 42 6.69 -14.17 5.53
C ILE A 42 6.35 -15.54 6.13
N CYS A 43 5.17 -15.61 6.73
CA CYS A 43 4.59 -16.77 7.38
C CYS A 43 3.34 -17.25 6.64
N GLN A 44 2.92 -18.47 6.94
CA GLN A 44 1.78 -19.11 6.30
C GLN A 44 0.74 -19.58 7.32
N SER A 45 -0.53 -19.53 6.92
CA SER A 45 -1.66 -20.07 7.69
C SER A 45 -2.86 -20.38 6.81
N ASN A 46 -3.53 -21.50 7.07
CA ASN A 46 -4.81 -21.87 6.45
C ASN A 46 -5.99 -20.96 6.85
N SER A 47 -5.78 -20.05 7.82
CA SER A 47 -6.82 -19.12 8.26
C SER A 47 -6.86 -17.83 7.43
N VAL A 48 -5.84 -17.57 6.60
CA VAL A 48 -5.86 -16.46 5.65
C VAL A 48 -6.50 -16.96 4.34
N PRO A 49 -7.48 -16.22 3.77
CA PRO A 49 -8.10 -16.59 2.50
C PRO A 49 -7.08 -16.71 1.36
N HIS A 50 -7.33 -17.63 0.43
CA HIS A 50 -6.55 -17.75 -0.79
C HIS A 50 -6.79 -16.51 -1.70
N PRO A 51 -5.77 -15.97 -2.37
CA PRO A 51 -5.99 -14.93 -3.38
C PRO A 51 -6.74 -15.48 -4.60
N PRO A 52 -7.26 -14.63 -5.50
CA PRO A 52 -7.74 -15.09 -6.80
C PRO A 52 -6.65 -15.87 -7.54
N GLU A 53 -7.04 -16.83 -8.38
CA GLU A 53 -6.07 -17.48 -9.26
C GLU A 53 -5.51 -16.44 -10.24
N LEU A 54 -4.19 -16.47 -10.41
CA LEU A 54 -3.45 -15.61 -11.33
C LEU A 54 -2.46 -16.48 -12.07
N SER A 55 -2.49 -16.55 -13.40
CA SER A 55 -1.50 -17.28 -14.20
C SER A 55 -0.14 -16.55 -14.22
N ARG A 56 0.88 -17.18 -14.80
CA ARG A 56 2.19 -16.55 -14.94
C ARG A 56 2.16 -15.43 -15.96
N GLU A 57 1.40 -15.61 -17.03
CA GLU A 57 1.19 -14.66 -18.11
C GLU A 57 0.46 -13.41 -17.59
N GLU A 58 -0.65 -13.59 -16.87
CA GLU A 58 -1.37 -12.47 -16.25
C GLU A 58 -0.52 -11.74 -15.20
N LEU A 59 0.37 -12.45 -14.49
CA LEU A 59 1.31 -11.80 -13.58
C LEU A 59 2.31 -10.92 -14.34
N LEU A 60 2.81 -11.35 -15.50
CA LEU A 60 3.70 -10.53 -16.33
C LEU A 60 2.97 -9.28 -16.85
N GLU A 61 1.72 -9.44 -17.28
CA GLU A 61 0.88 -8.32 -17.70
C GLU A 61 0.66 -7.34 -16.54
N LEU A 62 0.36 -7.84 -15.33
CA LEU A 62 0.23 -7.00 -14.14
C LEU A 62 1.52 -6.24 -13.80
N LEU A 63 2.68 -6.88 -13.93
CA LEU A 63 3.97 -6.23 -13.68
C LEU A 63 4.33 -5.18 -14.73
N GLN A 64 3.76 -5.26 -15.93
CA GLN A 64 3.95 -4.30 -17.02
C GLN A 64 2.82 -3.26 -17.10
N SER A 65 1.73 -3.46 -16.37
CA SER A 65 0.56 -2.59 -16.37
C SER A 65 0.85 -1.24 -15.70
N GLU A 66 0.34 -0.17 -16.29
CA GLU A 66 0.31 1.17 -15.70
C GLU A 66 -0.65 1.24 -14.49
N ASP A 67 -1.68 0.37 -14.47
CA ASP A 67 -2.58 0.18 -13.33
C ASP A 67 -2.55 -1.29 -12.83
N PRO A 68 -1.64 -1.62 -11.89
CA PRO A 68 -1.55 -2.96 -11.32
C PRO A 68 -2.55 -3.20 -10.17
N SER A 69 -3.49 -2.28 -9.91
CA SER A 69 -4.39 -2.35 -8.74
C SER A 69 -5.47 -3.43 -8.82
N GLY A 70 -5.64 -4.05 -9.99
CA GLY A 70 -6.67 -5.06 -10.29
C GLY A 70 -6.51 -6.38 -9.54
N TYR A 71 -5.33 -6.68 -9.00
CA TYR A 71 -5.08 -7.91 -8.25
C TYR A 71 -4.74 -7.63 -6.77
N ARG A 72 -5.42 -8.34 -5.87
CA ARG A 72 -5.28 -8.17 -4.42
C ARG A 72 -4.92 -9.50 -3.76
N VAL A 73 -3.87 -9.48 -2.94
CA VAL A 73 -3.45 -10.63 -2.13
C VAL A 73 -3.93 -10.43 -0.69
N PRO A 74 -4.81 -11.30 -0.17
CA PRO A 74 -5.16 -11.29 1.25
C PRO A 74 -3.94 -11.64 2.11
N MET A 75 -3.59 -10.75 3.05
CA MET A 75 -2.49 -10.96 3.98
C MET A 75 -2.74 -10.24 5.31
N THR A 76 -2.13 -10.74 6.38
CA THR A 76 -2.09 -10.06 7.68
C THR A 76 -0.74 -9.38 7.84
N LEU A 77 -0.73 -8.10 8.21
CA LEU A 77 0.48 -7.33 8.49
C LEU A 77 0.61 -7.15 10.02
N GLY A 78 1.51 -7.89 10.65
CA GLY A 78 1.79 -7.82 12.09
C GLY A 78 2.43 -6.50 12.51
N GLU A 79 2.34 -6.18 13.81
CA GLU A 79 2.98 -5.00 14.41
C GLU A 79 4.51 -5.09 14.35
N PRO A 80 5.22 -3.94 14.28
CA PRO A 80 6.67 -3.93 14.36
C PRO A 80 7.15 -4.48 15.70
N HIS A 81 8.19 -5.31 15.68
CA HIS A 81 8.89 -5.73 16.88
C HIS A 81 10.41 -5.55 16.73
N THR A 82 11.06 -5.21 17.84
CA THR A 82 12.51 -4.95 17.87
C THR A 82 13.27 -6.25 18.11
N GLU A 83 14.23 -6.51 17.23
CA GLU A 83 15.04 -7.71 17.24
C GLU A 83 16.53 -7.37 17.15
N VAL A 84 17.37 -8.37 17.42
CA VAL A 84 18.82 -8.23 17.33
C VAL A 84 19.35 -9.09 16.19
N ASP A 85 20.18 -8.50 15.32
CA ASP A 85 20.80 -9.23 14.22
C ASP A 85 22.05 -10.02 14.66
N ASN A 86 22.66 -10.75 13.72
CA ASN A 86 23.87 -11.54 14.02
C ASN A 86 25.08 -10.68 14.43
N SER A 87 25.03 -9.37 14.18
CA SER A 87 26.06 -8.41 14.57
C SER A 87 25.71 -7.69 15.88
N SER A 88 24.73 -8.19 16.63
CA SER A 88 24.25 -7.59 17.88
C SER A 88 23.70 -6.17 17.72
N GLN A 89 23.26 -5.79 16.52
CA GLN A 89 22.62 -4.49 16.27
C GLN A 89 21.10 -4.62 16.32
N GLY A 90 20.45 -3.63 16.92
CA GLY A 90 19.00 -3.51 16.92
C GLY A 90 18.46 -3.33 15.49
N CYS A 91 17.35 -3.99 15.21
CA CYS A 91 16.66 -3.92 13.92
C CYS A 91 15.15 -4.11 14.13
N THR A 92 14.37 -3.78 13.12
CA THR A 92 12.91 -3.90 13.17
C THR A 92 12.47 -5.09 12.33
N ALA A 93 11.60 -5.94 12.87
CA ALA A 93 10.98 -7.04 12.16
C ALA A 93 9.47 -6.88 12.07
N TYR A 94 8.90 -7.35 10.96
CA TYR A 94 7.47 -7.39 10.68
C TYR A 94 7.05 -8.78 10.27
N ASP A 95 5.91 -9.25 10.76
CA ASP A 95 5.37 -10.57 10.43
C ASP A 95 4.23 -10.43 9.42
N VAL A 96 4.42 -10.95 8.21
CA VAL A 96 3.40 -10.97 7.15
C VAL A 96 2.87 -12.39 7.01
N VAL A 97 1.55 -12.59 7.18
CA VAL A 97 0.94 -13.92 7.11
C VAL A 97 0.05 -14.02 5.87
N ILE A 98 0.29 -15.05 5.06
CA ILE A 98 -0.51 -15.40 3.89
C ILE A 98 -1.10 -16.79 3.96
N ASN A 99 -1.98 -17.09 3.00
CA ASN A 99 -2.48 -18.44 2.80
C ASN A 99 -1.34 -19.44 2.51
N GLN A 100 -1.46 -20.65 3.05
CA GLN A 100 -0.44 -21.69 2.93
C GLN A 100 -0.20 -22.16 1.49
N ASP A 101 -1.26 -22.40 0.71
CA ASP A 101 -1.13 -22.90 -0.65
C ASP A 101 -0.53 -21.82 -1.57
N PHE A 102 -0.92 -20.56 -1.34
CA PHE A 102 -0.30 -19.43 -2.02
C PHE A 102 1.19 -19.26 -1.65
N PHE A 103 1.56 -19.53 -0.40
CA PHE A 103 2.97 -19.53 0.00
C PHE A 103 3.77 -20.63 -0.72
N GLN A 104 3.21 -21.84 -0.85
CA GLN A 104 3.86 -22.93 -1.60
C GLN A 104 4.14 -22.52 -3.04
N ARG A 105 3.17 -21.87 -3.69
CA ARG A 105 3.36 -21.31 -5.04
C ARG A 105 4.51 -20.31 -5.12
N CYS A 106 4.64 -19.44 -4.11
CA CYS A 106 5.77 -18.50 -4.00
C CYS A 106 7.12 -19.20 -3.72
N GLN A 107 7.14 -20.45 -3.28
CA GLN A 107 8.38 -21.22 -3.15
C GLN A 107 8.79 -21.89 -4.46
N GLU A 108 7.82 -22.29 -5.27
CA GLU A 108 8.05 -23.00 -6.54
C GLU A 108 8.39 -22.04 -7.69
N ASP A 109 7.79 -20.85 -7.72
CA ASP A 109 7.98 -19.86 -8.78
C ASP A 109 8.67 -18.57 -8.26
N PRO A 110 9.93 -18.32 -8.65
CA PRO A 110 10.66 -17.10 -8.27
C PRO A 110 9.97 -15.79 -8.67
N LEU A 111 9.21 -15.77 -9.76
CA LEU A 111 8.49 -14.57 -10.20
C LEU A 111 7.37 -14.24 -9.20
N PHE A 112 6.59 -15.25 -8.79
CA PHE A 112 5.57 -15.11 -7.76
C PHE A 112 6.18 -14.73 -6.41
N GLN A 113 7.35 -15.28 -6.08
CA GLN A 113 8.08 -14.89 -4.88
C GLN A 113 8.42 -13.40 -4.88
N GLN A 114 9.03 -12.89 -5.95
CA GLN A 114 9.42 -11.49 -6.06
C GLN A 114 8.20 -10.57 -6.05
N PHE A 115 7.16 -10.92 -6.81
CA PHE A 115 5.88 -10.22 -6.81
C PHE A 115 5.30 -10.11 -5.39
N PHE A 116 5.24 -11.22 -4.67
CA PHE A 116 4.65 -11.22 -3.34
C PHE A 116 5.49 -10.46 -2.30
N ILE A 117 6.83 -10.52 -2.39
CA ILE A 117 7.71 -9.71 -1.55
C ILE A 117 7.44 -8.22 -1.80
N LEU A 118 7.31 -7.80 -3.06
CA LEU A 118 6.97 -6.41 -3.40
C LEU A 118 5.64 -5.98 -2.79
N VAL A 119 4.59 -6.79 -2.97
CA VAL A 119 3.26 -6.55 -2.38
C VAL A 119 3.32 -6.46 -0.86
N SER A 120 4.12 -7.32 -0.21
CA SER A 120 4.32 -7.29 1.25
C SER A 120 5.00 -6.01 1.71
N VAL A 121 6.05 -5.58 1.01
CA VAL A 121 6.79 -4.35 1.30
C VAL A 121 5.88 -3.13 1.13
N GLU A 122 5.15 -3.04 0.03
CA GLU A 122 4.18 -1.96 -0.22
C GLU A 122 3.07 -1.94 0.83
N GLY A 123 2.57 -3.11 1.23
CA GLY A 123 1.59 -3.24 2.31
C GLY A 123 2.10 -2.65 3.63
N LEU A 124 3.35 -2.94 4.00
CA LEU A 124 3.98 -2.42 5.21
C LEU A 124 4.25 -0.91 5.13
N GLU A 125 4.74 -0.41 3.99
CA GLU A 125 4.94 1.02 3.75
C GLU A 125 3.64 1.81 3.94
N ASN A 126 2.55 1.31 3.36
CA ASN A 126 1.24 1.95 3.47
C ASN A 126 0.68 1.87 4.89
N LYS A 127 0.78 0.71 5.56
CA LYS A 127 0.19 0.52 6.90
C LYS A 127 0.92 1.32 7.98
N TYR A 128 2.24 1.39 7.90
CA TYR A 128 3.09 1.97 8.95
C TYR A 128 3.77 3.28 8.53
N ASN A 129 3.39 3.85 7.39
CA ASN A 129 3.94 5.09 6.85
C ASN A 129 5.48 5.03 6.72
N LEU A 130 5.98 3.94 6.14
CA LEU A 130 7.41 3.67 5.98
C LEU A 130 7.86 3.89 4.54
N GLU A 131 9.16 3.96 4.34
CA GLU A 131 9.79 3.77 3.04
C GLU A 131 10.88 2.70 3.16
N LEU A 132 10.81 1.68 2.32
CA LEU A 132 11.67 0.50 2.36
C LEU A 132 12.37 0.33 1.01
N SER A 133 13.65 -0.03 1.04
CA SER A 133 14.42 -0.31 -0.16
C SER A 133 13.81 -1.47 -0.96
N ARG A 134 13.85 -1.32 -2.29
CA ARG A 134 13.52 -2.40 -3.23
C ARG A 134 14.72 -3.33 -3.51
N ASP A 135 15.89 -3.03 -2.95
CA ASP A 135 17.01 -3.97 -2.85
C ASP A 135 16.85 -4.80 -1.56
N TRP A 136 16.25 -5.98 -1.70
CA TRP A 136 16.06 -6.93 -0.61
C TRP A 136 16.82 -8.24 -0.86
N LYS A 137 17.06 -8.97 0.23
CA LYS A 137 17.69 -10.29 0.21
C LYS A 137 16.85 -11.28 0.99
N VAL A 138 16.44 -12.36 0.35
CA VAL A 138 15.83 -13.51 1.04
C VAL A 138 16.94 -14.29 1.76
N LEU A 139 16.79 -14.48 3.07
CA LEU A 139 17.78 -15.19 3.88
C LEU A 139 17.71 -16.69 3.63
N LYS A 140 18.85 -17.32 3.32
CA LYS A 140 18.92 -18.77 3.04
C LYS A 140 18.87 -19.65 4.30
N ASN A 141 19.49 -19.19 5.39
CA ASN A 141 19.68 -19.98 6.61
C ASN A 141 18.76 -19.55 7.76
N ARG A 142 17.79 -18.66 7.50
CA ARG A 142 16.87 -18.14 8.51
C ARG A 142 15.51 -17.90 7.88
N LYS A 143 14.48 -18.59 8.39
CA LYS A 143 13.09 -18.46 7.92
C LYS A 143 12.27 -17.45 8.70
N PHE A 144 12.76 -17.02 9.86
CA PHE A 144 12.10 -16.06 10.75
C PHE A 144 13.15 -15.36 11.62
N LEU A 145 13.00 -14.06 11.84
CA LEU A 145 13.76 -13.30 12.82
C LEU A 145 12.86 -13.01 14.03
N GLY A 146 13.31 -13.41 15.21
CA GLY A 146 12.57 -13.24 16.46
C GLY A 146 11.82 -14.48 16.92
N SER A 147 10.81 -14.26 17.77
CA SER A 147 9.90 -15.31 18.22
C SER A 147 8.55 -15.21 17.52
N VAL A 148 8.02 -16.34 17.05
CA VAL A 148 6.72 -16.36 16.37
C VAL A 148 5.61 -16.00 17.34
N SER A 149 5.03 -14.81 17.17
CA SER A 149 3.90 -14.31 17.95
C SER A 149 2.58 -14.97 17.55
N GLU A 150 1.66 -15.11 18.50
CA GLU A 150 0.29 -15.51 18.23
C GLU A 150 -0.50 -14.31 17.67
N GLN A 151 -1.28 -14.51 16.61
CA GLN A 151 -2.06 -13.47 15.97
C GLN A 151 -3.57 -13.76 16.02
N ASN A 152 -4.38 -12.74 16.27
CA ASN A 152 -5.83 -12.83 16.22
C ASN A 152 -6.33 -12.60 14.79
N ILE A 153 -6.86 -13.65 14.16
CA ILE A 153 -7.49 -13.53 12.84
C ILE A 153 -9.01 -13.61 12.98
N ARG A 154 -9.69 -12.67 12.30
CA ARG A 154 -11.15 -12.68 12.18
C ARG A 154 -11.57 -13.71 11.14
N THR A 155 -12.27 -14.75 11.57
CA THR A 155 -12.54 -15.96 10.76
C THR A 155 -13.73 -15.85 9.80
N LYS A 156 -14.49 -14.75 9.84
CA LYS A 156 -15.64 -14.51 8.95
C LYS A 156 -15.63 -13.07 8.41
N SER A 157 -15.73 -12.92 7.09
CA SER A 157 -16.26 -11.69 6.49
C SER A 157 -17.74 -11.60 6.87
N ARG A 158 -18.13 -10.63 7.70
CA ARG A 158 -19.55 -10.26 7.79
C ARG A 158 -19.94 -9.67 6.43
N PRO A 159 -21.06 -10.05 5.80
CA PRO A 159 -21.71 -9.14 4.88
C PRO A 159 -22.14 -7.95 5.73
N VAL A 160 -21.51 -6.79 5.53
CA VAL A 160 -21.86 -5.58 6.28
C VAL A 160 -23.14 -5.03 5.68
N ILE A 161 -24.28 -5.39 6.27
CA ILE A 161 -25.46 -4.51 6.25
C ILE A 161 -25.74 -4.19 7.70
N GLN A 162 -25.24 -3.04 8.13
CA GLN A 162 -25.67 -2.39 9.35
C GLN A 162 -25.94 -0.95 8.96
N GLU A 163 -27.22 -0.60 8.86
CA GLU A 163 -27.68 0.77 8.71
C GLU A 163 -27.22 1.56 9.94
N LEU A 164 -26.12 2.28 9.76
CA LEU A 164 -25.69 3.36 10.63
C LEU A 164 -25.63 4.61 9.76
N GLN A 165 -26.20 5.67 10.31
CA GLN A 165 -26.42 6.99 9.71
C GLN A 165 -25.19 7.49 8.93
N PRO A 166 -25.40 8.30 7.86
CA PRO A 166 -24.41 8.51 6.81
C PRO A 166 -23.21 9.30 7.31
N GLN A 167 -22.17 8.57 7.73
CA GLN A 167 -20.81 9.05 7.90
C GLN A 167 -19.92 8.15 7.05
N GLY A 168 -20.05 8.31 5.72
CA GLY A 168 -19.00 8.15 4.72
C GLY A 168 -18.11 6.89 4.75
N SER A 169 -18.68 5.68 4.73
CA SER A 169 -17.95 4.47 4.32
C SER A 169 -18.53 3.94 3.01
N SER A 170 -18.07 4.50 1.89
CA SER A 170 -18.31 3.93 0.56
C SER A 170 -17.27 2.85 0.29
N ALA A 171 -17.63 1.83 -0.49
CA ALA A 171 -16.67 1.02 -1.25
C ALA A 171 -15.54 1.92 -1.76
N ALA A 172 -14.28 1.48 -1.71
CA ALA A 172 -13.08 2.30 -1.93
C ALA A 172 -13.04 2.97 -3.32
N VAL A 173 -13.86 3.99 -3.51
CA VAL A 173 -13.79 4.94 -4.61
C VAL A 173 -12.71 5.91 -4.18
N ALA A 174 -11.63 5.95 -4.95
CA ALA A 174 -10.52 6.84 -4.69
C ALA A 174 -11.03 8.29 -4.53
N LYS A 175 -10.55 9.00 -3.49
CA LYS A 175 -11.01 10.36 -3.21
C LYS A 175 -10.42 11.31 -4.24
N LYS A 176 -11.18 12.33 -4.68
CA LYS A 176 -10.59 13.41 -5.48
C LYS A 176 -9.78 14.32 -4.55
N PRO A 177 -8.47 14.55 -4.79
CA PRO A 177 -7.66 15.43 -3.95
C PRO A 177 -8.01 16.91 -4.19
N GLU A 178 -7.71 17.76 -3.21
CA GLU A 178 -7.69 19.21 -3.42
C GLU A 178 -6.49 19.57 -4.27
N PHE A 179 -6.71 20.41 -5.29
CA PHE A 179 -5.63 20.88 -6.16
C PHE A 179 -5.83 22.34 -6.58
N THR A 180 -4.73 23.00 -6.94
CA THR A 180 -4.71 24.34 -7.51
C THR A 180 -3.87 24.33 -8.79
N LEU A 181 -4.35 25.01 -9.83
CA LEU A 181 -3.60 25.26 -11.05
C LEU A 181 -3.15 26.73 -11.06
N LEU A 182 -1.86 26.97 -11.20
CA LEU A 182 -1.23 28.28 -11.24
C LEU A 182 -0.53 28.45 -12.59
N VAL A 183 -0.50 29.67 -13.10
CA VAL A 183 0.17 30.02 -14.35
C VAL A 183 1.33 30.95 -14.02
N GLU A 184 2.50 30.65 -14.58
CA GLU A 184 3.68 31.51 -14.50
C GLU A 184 4.15 31.92 -15.91
N PRO A 185 4.46 33.21 -16.15
CA PRO A 185 4.21 34.34 -15.26
C PRO A 185 2.70 34.65 -15.11
N PRO A 186 2.25 35.26 -13.99
CA PRO A 186 0.83 35.54 -13.73
C PRO A 186 0.23 36.64 -14.62
N ALA A 187 1.07 37.39 -15.34
CA ALA A 187 0.66 38.41 -16.29
C ALA A 187 1.52 38.30 -17.55
N GLY A 188 0.87 38.39 -18.72
CA GLY A 188 1.51 38.18 -20.01
C GLY A 188 1.15 36.81 -20.60
N ASP A 189 2.01 36.32 -21.49
CA ASP A 189 1.84 35.01 -22.10
C ASP A 189 2.26 33.91 -21.12
N PRO A 190 1.44 32.85 -20.95
CA PRO A 190 1.72 31.76 -20.02
C PRO A 190 2.91 30.92 -20.51
N GLU A 191 3.95 30.81 -19.68
CA GLU A 191 5.12 29.98 -19.98
C GLU A 191 5.05 28.61 -19.29
N TYR A 192 4.45 28.55 -18.09
CA TYR A 192 4.31 27.33 -17.30
C TYR A 192 2.94 27.22 -16.67
N LEU A 193 2.41 26.00 -16.65
CA LEU A 193 1.28 25.57 -15.84
C LEU A 193 1.81 24.76 -14.65
N ILE A 194 1.51 25.20 -13.44
CA ILE A 194 1.93 24.55 -12.20
C ILE A 194 0.69 23.96 -11.52
N ALA A 195 0.68 22.65 -11.29
CA ALA A 195 -0.36 21.97 -10.52
C ALA A 195 0.15 21.66 -9.11
N GLU A 196 -0.49 22.20 -8.08
CA GLU A 196 -0.25 21.83 -6.69
C GLU A 196 -1.38 20.94 -6.20
N ILE A 197 -1.07 19.69 -5.85
CA ILE A 197 -2.06 18.66 -5.47
C ILE A 197 -1.78 18.22 -4.04
N LYS A 198 -2.74 18.40 -3.14
CA LYS A 198 -2.65 17.98 -1.74
C LYS A 198 -3.03 16.51 -1.60
N LEU A 199 -2.12 15.72 -1.02
CA LEU A 199 -2.24 14.27 -0.89
C LEU A 199 -2.02 13.84 0.57
N PRO A 200 -2.89 14.26 1.49
CA PRO A 200 -2.69 14.00 2.90
C PRO A 200 -2.73 12.50 3.23
N GLY A 201 -1.77 12.03 4.02
CA GLY A 201 -1.62 10.61 4.37
C GLY A 201 -0.95 9.75 3.29
N VAL A 202 -0.34 10.36 2.27
CA VAL A 202 0.54 9.65 1.33
C VAL A 202 1.98 9.66 1.87
N PRO A 203 2.58 8.50 2.22
CA PRO A 203 3.93 8.47 2.81
C PRO A 203 5.04 8.87 1.85
N SER A 204 4.84 8.54 0.56
CA SER A 204 5.92 8.40 -0.40
C SER A 204 5.42 8.59 -1.82
N SER A 205 6.24 9.26 -2.64
CA SER A 205 6.01 9.44 -4.07
C SER A 205 5.98 8.11 -4.84
N ARG A 206 6.55 7.02 -4.29
CA ARG A 206 6.52 5.68 -4.93
C ARG A 206 5.10 5.11 -5.07
N SER A 207 4.19 5.58 -4.23
CA SER A 207 2.78 5.21 -4.29
C SER A 207 2.00 6.03 -5.32
N LEU A 208 2.60 7.08 -5.89
CA LEU A 208 1.98 7.97 -6.87
C LEU A 208 2.30 7.51 -8.29
N VAL A 209 1.28 7.48 -9.14
CA VAL A 209 1.36 7.31 -10.59
C VAL A 209 0.82 8.58 -11.21
N LEU A 210 1.61 9.26 -12.04
CA LEU A 210 1.29 10.55 -12.64
C LEU A 210 1.48 10.48 -14.15
N ASP A 211 0.41 10.78 -14.88
CA ASP A 211 0.41 10.87 -16.34
C ASP A 211 0.08 12.30 -16.76
N VAL A 212 0.98 12.88 -17.57
CA VAL A 212 0.84 14.23 -18.14
C VAL A 212 0.57 14.07 -19.63
N GLY A 213 -0.64 14.38 -20.07
CA GLY A 213 -1.01 14.51 -21.48
C GLY A 213 -0.86 15.95 -21.98
N GLU A 214 -1.24 16.20 -23.24
CA GLU A 214 -1.16 17.55 -23.83
C GLU A 214 -2.05 18.56 -23.08
N ASP A 215 -3.26 18.17 -22.72
CA ASP A 215 -4.25 19.00 -22.03
C ASP A 215 -4.90 18.29 -20.83
N ARG A 216 -4.34 17.15 -20.39
CA ARG A 216 -4.93 16.27 -19.37
C ARG A 216 -3.89 15.85 -18.35
N LEU A 217 -4.25 15.93 -17.06
CA LEU A 217 -3.42 15.50 -15.95
C LEU A 217 -4.14 14.40 -15.16
N VAL A 218 -3.53 13.22 -15.07
CA VAL A 218 -4.06 12.09 -14.31
C VAL A 218 -3.10 11.72 -13.20
N LEU A 219 -3.59 11.63 -11.97
CA LEU A 219 -2.83 11.20 -10.80
C LEU A 219 -3.60 10.11 -10.07
N THR A 220 -2.91 9.01 -9.74
CA THR A 220 -3.43 7.94 -8.90
C THR A 220 -2.48 7.69 -7.73
N ALA A 221 -3.00 7.77 -6.50
CA ALA A 221 -2.28 7.40 -5.28
C ALA A 221 -2.70 5.99 -4.84
N ARG A 222 -1.77 5.04 -4.88
CA ARG A 222 -2.00 3.64 -4.49
C ARG A 222 -2.01 3.49 -2.96
N PRO A 223 -2.83 2.60 -2.37
CA PRO A 223 -3.76 1.68 -3.02
C PRO A 223 -5.17 2.28 -3.19
N SER A 224 -5.32 3.28 -4.06
CA SER A 224 -6.58 3.97 -4.38
C SER A 224 -7.01 4.99 -3.30
N LEU A 225 -6.05 5.65 -2.65
CA LEU A 225 -6.33 6.75 -1.71
C LEU A 225 -6.89 7.98 -2.43
N PHE A 226 -6.24 8.35 -3.54
CA PHE A 226 -6.62 9.51 -4.35
C PHE A 226 -6.62 9.20 -5.83
N HIS A 227 -7.55 9.81 -6.55
CA HIS A 227 -7.58 9.82 -8.01
C HIS A 227 -7.97 11.22 -8.50
N LEU A 228 -7.13 11.80 -9.34
CA LEU A 228 -7.37 13.07 -10.02
C LEU A 228 -7.30 12.80 -11.52
N ASP A 229 -8.33 13.23 -12.23
CA ASP A 229 -8.37 13.21 -13.69
C ASP A 229 -9.02 14.53 -14.12
N ILE A 230 -8.21 15.42 -14.69
CA ILE A 230 -8.62 16.78 -15.05
C ILE A 230 -8.08 17.17 -16.41
N PHE A 231 -8.86 17.97 -17.13
CA PHE A 231 -8.40 18.71 -18.29
C PHE A 231 -7.96 20.11 -17.85
N HIS A 232 -6.90 20.65 -18.47
CA HIS A 232 -6.40 22.00 -18.26
C HIS A 232 -6.39 22.80 -19.57
N PRO A 233 -6.47 24.14 -19.51
CA PRO A 233 -6.75 24.96 -20.68
C PRO A 233 -5.56 25.21 -21.62
N PHE A 234 -4.36 24.73 -21.27
CA PHE A 234 -3.13 24.94 -22.05
C PHE A 234 -2.63 23.62 -22.61
N LEU A 235 -2.04 23.67 -23.81
CA LEU A 235 -1.23 22.57 -24.33
C LEU A 235 0.14 22.61 -23.66
N VAL A 236 0.58 21.51 -23.09
CA VAL A 236 1.85 21.42 -22.36
C VAL A 236 2.86 20.50 -23.02
N ASP A 237 4.14 20.79 -22.82
CA ASP A 237 5.24 19.92 -23.21
C ASP A 237 5.42 18.81 -22.16
N GLN A 238 4.90 17.63 -22.49
CA GLN A 238 4.95 16.44 -21.64
C GLN A 238 6.40 15.99 -21.34
N VAL A 239 7.32 16.17 -22.29
CA VAL A 239 8.70 15.67 -22.18
C VAL A 239 9.51 16.52 -21.22
N ASN A 240 9.30 17.83 -21.23
CA ASN A 240 9.99 18.77 -20.35
C ASN A 240 9.23 19.06 -19.04
N SER A 241 8.12 18.37 -18.79
CA SER A 241 7.36 18.47 -17.54
C SER A 241 8.10 17.81 -16.37
N MET A 242 8.02 18.44 -15.19
CA MET A 242 8.68 17.97 -13.98
C MET A 242 7.67 17.78 -12.84
N ALA A 243 7.88 16.78 -11.99
CA ALA A 243 7.05 16.55 -10.81
C ALA A 243 7.92 16.38 -9.55
N GLN A 244 7.51 17.02 -8.46
CA GLN A 244 8.18 16.96 -7.17
C GLN A 244 7.16 16.74 -6.05
N TYR A 245 7.34 15.67 -5.27
CA TYR A 245 6.52 15.40 -4.09
C TYR A 245 7.26 15.81 -2.81
N ASN A 246 6.65 16.67 -2.02
CA ASN A 246 7.16 17.06 -0.72
C ASN A 246 6.43 16.29 0.40
N LYS A 247 7.15 15.36 1.04
CA LYS A 247 6.63 14.52 2.13
C LYS A 247 6.27 15.29 3.41
N SER A 248 6.87 16.45 3.63
CA SER A 248 6.62 17.26 4.83
C SER A 248 5.33 18.06 4.72
N THR A 249 4.99 18.52 3.51
CA THR A 249 3.75 19.25 3.24
C THR A 249 2.66 18.37 2.65
N GLU A 250 3.00 17.14 2.25
CA GLU A 250 2.13 16.19 1.55
C GLU A 250 1.58 16.75 0.23
N ILE A 251 2.36 17.60 -0.46
CA ILE A 251 1.98 18.26 -1.72
C ILE A 251 2.82 17.72 -2.87
N LEU A 252 2.16 17.34 -3.96
CA LEU A 252 2.77 17.09 -5.27
C LEU A 252 2.68 18.37 -6.11
N THR A 253 3.83 18.87 -6.55
CA THR A 253 3.93 19.99 -7.47
C THR A 253 4.33 19.48 -8.85
N VAL A 254 3.53 19.75 -9.87
CA VAL A 254 3.81 19.39 -11.27
C VAL A 254 3.99 20.68 -12.05
N THR A 255 5.18 20.89 -12.63
CA THR A 255 5.53 22.06 -13.44
C THR A 255 5.56 21.65 -14.90
N MET A 256 4.66 22.20 -15.71
CA MET A 256 4.43 21.82 -17.10
C MET A 256 4.66 23.03 -18.01
N PRO A 257 5.69 23.04 -18.87
CA PRO A 257 5.90 24.13 -19.82
C PRO A 257 4.74 24.22 -20.82
N VAL A 258 4.25 25.42 -21.10
CA VAL A 258 3.16 25.66 -22.05
C VAL A 258 3.75 25.76 -23.46
N VAL A 259 3.14 25.03 -24.40
CA VAL A 259 3.49 25.12 -25.81
C VAL A 259 2.74 26.31 -26.41
N SER A 260 3.48 27.36 -26.74
CA SER A 260 2.93 28.52 -27.45
C SER A 260 2.42 28.09 -28.83
N SER A 261 1.19 28.47 -29.15
CA SER A 261 0.59 28.30 -30.49
C SER A 261 1.10 29.34 -31.48
#